data_AF-A0A9N9PAQ1-F1
#
_entry.id   AF-A0A9N9PAQ1-F1
#
_cell.length_a   1.000
_cell.length_b   1.000
_cell.length_c   1.000
_cell.angle_alpha   90.00
_cell.angle_beta   90.00
_cell.angle_gamma   90.00
#
_symmetry.space_group_name_H-M   'P 1'
#
loop_
_entity.id
_entity.type
_entity.pdbx_description
1 polymer ?
#
loop_
_entity_poly.entity_id
_entity_poly.type
_entity_poly.pdbx_seq_one_letter_code
_entity_poly.pdbx_strand_id
1 'polypeptide(L)'
;IGVSHLAATRFTKLLLGYPSVQLAGLGARDSLRLEAGLCLYGHDIDETTTPIEAGLSWTIGKRRRVEGGFLGDEHILKQLNDKSLVKKRRIGLTVEGAPARENAEIYNEEDQLVGKVTSGGPSPTLGKNIAMGYVRTGYNTAGTPLKVKVRERMQKATVVKMPFVKPKYYRGDETV
;
A
#
# COMPACT_ATOMS: atom_id res chain seq x y z
N ILE A 1 21.63 2.16 13.39
CA ILE A 1 23.03 1.97 12.90
C ILE A 1 23.20 2.87 11.68
N GLY A 2 24.14 3.81 11.70
CA GLY A 2 24.46 4.68 10.57
C GLY A 2 25.84 4.34 10.03
N VAL A 3 26.04 4.48 8.71
CA VAL A 3 27.35 4.34 8.06
C VAL A 3 27.74 5.70 7.51
N SER A 4 28.98 6.14 7.79
CA SER A 4 29.51 7.40 7.23
C SER A 4 29.59 7.33 5.70
N HIS A 5 29.32 8.44 5.01
CA HIS A 5 29.41 8.50 3.55
C HIS A 5 30.81 8.11 3.05
N LEU A 6 31.86 8.39 3.83
CA LEU A 6 33.25 8.01 3.52
C LEU A 6 33.45 6.49 3.48
N ALA A 7 32.64 5.75 4.24
CA ALA A 7 32.72 4.29 4.33
C ALA A 7 31.71 3.57 3.43
N ALA A 8 30.79 4.28 2.76
CA ALA A 8 29.66 3.68 2.04
C ALA A 8 30.10 2.70 0.94
N THR A 9 31.09 3.07 0.13
CA THR A 9 31.62 2.20 -0.95
C THR A 9 32.26 0.94 -0.39
N ARG A 10 33.10 1.07 0.65
CA ARG A 10 33.75 -0.08 1.30
C ARG A 10 32.70 -1.01 1.91
N PHE A 11 31.73 -0.46 2.63
CA PHE A 11 30.63 -1.21 3.25
C PHE A 11 29.83 -1.99 2.20
N THR A 12 29.45 -1.34 1.09
CA THR A 12 28.72 -1.99 0.00
C THR A 12 29.51 -3.13 -0.65
N LYS A 13 30.82 -2.92 -0.90
CA LYS A 13 31.69 -3.95 -1.46
C LYS A 13 31.82 -5.18 -0.54
N LEU A 14 31.86 -4.98 0.77
CA LEU A 14 31.87 -6.08 1.73
C LEU A 14 30.60 -6.92 1.67
N LEU A 15 29.43 -6.27 1.54
CA LEU A 15 28.15 -7.00 1.39
C LEU A 15 28.09 -7.78 0.06
N LEU A 16 28.59 -7.19 -1.03
CA LEU A 16 28.66 -7.86 -2.33
C LEU A 16 29.68 -9.01 -2.39
N GLY A 17 30.52 -9.16 -1.37
CA GLY A 17 31.41 -10.33 -1.24
C GLY A 17 30.66 -11.63 -0.93
N TYR A 18 29.41 -11.56 -0.48
CA TYR A 18 28.58 -12.73 -0.21
C TYR A 18 27.83 -13.19 -1.48
N PRO A 19 27.93 -14.46 -1.90
CA PRO A 19 27.30 -14.95 -3.15
C PRO A 19 25.77 -14.80 -3.22
N SER A 20 25.10 -14.72 -2.07
CA SER A 20 23.64 -14.56 -1.96
C SER A 20 23.16 -13.11 -2.10
N VAL A 21 24.07 -12.14 -2.17
CA VAL A 21 23.74 -10.72 -2.25
C VAL A 21 23.81 -10.25 -3.69
N GLN A 22 22.76 -9.57 -4.14
CA GLN A 22 22.67 -8.95 -5.46
C GLN A 22 22.20 -7.50 -5.34
N LEU A 23 22.64 -6.66 -6.28
CA LEU A 23 22.13 -5.30 -6.40
C LEU A 23 20.68 -5.32 -6.91
N ALA A 24 19.84 -4.48 -6.33
CA ALA A 24 18.46 -4.30 -6.76
C ALA A 24 18.19 -2.83 -7.09
N GLY A 25 17.64 -2.58 -8.28
CA GLY A 25 17.26 -1.24 -8.73
C GLY A 25 15.89 -0.78 -8.21
N LEU A 26 15.48 0.42 -8.62
CA LEU A 26 14.22 1.03 -8.19
C LEU A 26 12.98 0.26 -8.65
N GLY A 27 12.99 -0.35 -9.84
CA GLY A 27 11.86 -1.16 -10.32
C GLY A 27 11.57 -2.35 -9.41
N ALA A 28 12.61 -3.09 -8.99
CA ALA A 28 12.47 -4.20 -8.05
C ALA A 28 12.04 -3.70 -6.65
N ARG A 29 12.56 -2.56 -6.20
CA ARG A 29 12.12 -1.92 -4.95
C ARG A 29 10.62 -1.61 -4.97
N ASP A 30 10.12 -1.05 -6.07
CA ASP A 30 8.72 -0.68 -6.20
C ASP A 30 7.79 -1.91 -6.27
N SER A 31 8.18 -2.96 -6.99
CA SER A 31 7.39 -4.20 -7.00
C SER A 31 7.35 -4.87 -5.62
N LEU A 32 8.49 -4.94 -4.92
CA LEU A 32 8.58 -5.57 -3.60
C LEU A 32 7.76 -4.82 -2.54
N ARG A 33 7.83 -3.48 -2.49
CA ARG A 33 7.03 -2.69 -1.53
C ARG A 33 5.54 -2.82 -1.82
N LEU A 34 5.16 -2.87 -3.09
CA LEU A 34 3.76 -3.00 -3.52
C LEU A 34 3.22 -4.37 -3.11
N GLU A 35 3.96 -5.46 -3.36
CA GLU A 35 3.62 -6.81 -2.90
C GLU A 35 3.48 -6.89 -1.37
N ALA A 36 4.33 -6.16 -0.63
CA ALA A 36 4.25 -6.04 0.83
C ALA A 36 3.13 -5.08 1.32
N GLY A 37 2.35 -4.46 0.41
CA GLY A 37 1.26 -3.55 0.77
C GLY A 37 1.71 -2.23 1.42
N LEU A 38 2.99 -1.87 1.27
CA LEU A 38 3.59 -0.69 1.88
C LEU A 38 3.30 0.56 1.03
N CYS A 39 2.87 1.63 1.69
CA CYS A 39 2.60 2.91 1.05
C CYS A 39 3.88 3.56 0.53
N LEU A 40 3.79 4.20 -0.63
CA LEU A 40 4.77 5.15 -1.13
C LEU A 40 4.20 6.57 -0.99
N TYR A 41 4.86 7.41 -0.19
CA TYR A 41 4.46 8.82 -0.03
C TYR A 41 4.54 9.57 -1.36
N GLY A 42 3.58 10.46 -1.61
CA GLY A 42 3.40 11.14 -2.90
C GLY A 42 2.56 10.34 -3.91
N HIS A 43 2.24 9.08 -3.60
CA HIS A 43 1.39 8.21 -4.43
C HIS A 43 0.21 7.65 -3.63
N ASP A 44 0.48 6.80 -2.64
CA ASP A 44 -0.56 6.11 -1.86
C ASP A 44 -1.01 6.90 -0.63
N ILE A 45 -0.17 7.84 -0.18
CA ILE A 45 -0.44 8.78 0.90
C ILE A 45 0.20 10.12 0.58
N ASP A 46 -0.48 11.19 0.95
CA ASP A 46 -0.05 12.58 0.83
C ASP A 46 -0.71 13.42 1.95
N GLU A 47 -0.53 14.75 1.91
CA GLU A 47 -1.07 15.70 2.88
C GLU A 47 -2.61 15.74 2.92
N THR A 48 -3.29 15.18 1.92
CA THR A 48 -4.76 15.12 1.77
C THR A 48 -5.36 13.77 2.19
N THR A 49 -4.53 12.85 2.68
CA THR A 49 -4.95 11.51 3.12
C THR A 49 -4.73 11.32 4.60
N THR A 50 -5.79 10.95 5.33
CA THR A 50 -5.65 10.69 6.76
C THR A 50 -5.13 9.28 7.02
N PRO A 51 -4.52 9.00 8.20
CA PRO A 51 -4.14 7.63 8.57
C PRO A 51 -5.31 6.65 8.58
N ILE A 52 -6.54 7.11 8.81
CA ILE A 52 -7.73 6.24 8.86
C ILE A 52 -8.13 5.85 7.43
N GLU A 53 -8.15 6.81 6.51
CA GLU A 53 -8.41 6.56 5.09
C GLU A 53 -7.36 5.61 4.49
N ALA A 54 -6.08 5.81 4.84
CA ALA A 54 -4.96 5.02 4.36
C ALA A 54 -4.87 3.59 4.97
N GLY A 55 -5.71 3.26 5.95
CA GLY A 55 -5.61 1.98 6.68
C GLY A 55 -4.37 1.89 7.57
N LEU A 56 -3.84 3.03 8.01
CA LEU A 56 -2.63 3.18 8.83
C LEU A 56 -2.96 3.56 10.28
N SER A 57 -4.19 3.36 10.76
CA SER A 57 -4.57 3.68 12.14
C SER A 57 -3.70 2.99 13.20
N TRP A 58 -3.06 1.86 12.86
CA TRP A 58 -2.12 1.14 13.71
C TRP A 58 -0.87 1.97 14.08
N THR A 59 -0.51 3.00 13.31
CA THR A 59 0.63 3.89 13.63
C THR A 59 0.31 4.86 14.78
N ILE A 60 -0.98 5.07 15.08
CA ILE A 60 -1.41 5.91 16.19
C ILE A 60 -1.37 5.06 17.47
N GLY A 61 -0.36 5.28 18.30
CA GLY A 61 -0.18 4.54 19.56
C GLY A 61 -1.34 4.72 20.54
N LYS A 62 -1.59 3.70 21.38
CA LYS A 62 -2.74 3.63 22.29
C LYS A 62 -2.92 4.89 23.14
N ARG A 63 -1.83 5.41 23.74
CA ARG A 63 -1.85 6.66 24.53
C ARG A 63 -2.37 7.84 23.71
N ARG A 64 -1.87 8.02 22.47
CA ARG A 64 -2.25 9.12 21.58
C ARG A 64 -3.69 9.03 21.08
N ARG A 65 -4.28 7.83 21.01
CA ARG A 65 -5.70 7.65 20.68
C ARG A 65 -6.64 8.17 21.76
N VAL A 66 -6.18 8.20 23.01
CA VAL A 66 -6.97 8.66 24.16
C VAL A 66 -6.68 10.13 24.44
N GLU A 67 -5.41 10.51 24.51
CA GLU A 67 -4.97 11.84 24.94
C GLU A 67 -4.89 12.85 23.79
N GLY A 68 -4.79 12.40 22.53
CA GLY A 68 -4.48 13.27 21.40
C GLY A 68 -3.10 13.93 21.51
N GLY A 69 -3.06 15.25 21.30
CA GLY A 69 -1.91 16.12 21.42
C GLY A 69 -0.92 16.04 20.25
N PHE A 70 -1.34 15.52 19.10
CA PHE A 70 -0.56 15.56 17.85
C PHE A 70 -1.23 16.49 16.85
N LEU A 71 -0.47 17.00 15.89
CA LEU A 71 -1.01 17.88 14.86
C LEU A 71 -2.12 17.17 14.06
N GLY A 72 -3.30 17.78 14.00
CA GLY A 72 -4.48 17.24 13.32
C GLY A 72 -5.26 16.18 14.11
N ASP A 73 -4.98 16.01 15.40
CA ASP A 73 -5.64 15.02 16.25
C ASP A 73 -7.16 15.13 16.29
N GLU A 74 -7.72 16.34 16.35
CA GLU A 74 -9.17 16.54 16.41
C GLU A 74 -9.88 15.85 15.24
N HIS A 75 -9.40 16.04 14.01
CA HIS A 75 -9.98 15.44 12.82
C HIS A 75 -9.72 13.93 12.75
N ILE A 76 -8.49 13.51 13.05
CA ILE A 76 -8.06 12.11 12.96
C ILE A 76 -8.77 11.24 14.01
N LEU A 77 -8.93 11.73 15.24
CA LEU A 77 -9.61 11.02 16.32
C LEU A 77 -11.13 10.95 16.07
N LYS A 78 -11.73 12.00 15.48
CA LYS A 78 -13.13 11.95 15.02
C LYS A 78 -13.35 10.80 14.02
N GLN A 79 -12.51 10.70 12.98
CA GLN A 79 -12.57 9.58 12.02
C GLN A 79 -12.24 8.22 12.65
N LEU A 80 -11.41 8.20 13.69
CA LEU A 80 -11.07 6.97 14.39
C LEU A 80 -12.30 6.40 15.11
N ASN A 81 -13.04 7.27 15.81
CA ASN A 81 -14.20 6.92 16.64
C ASN A 81 -15.49 6.76 15.83
N ASP A 82 -15.66 7.52 14.74
CA ASP A 82 -16.80 7.42 13.84
C ASP A 82 -16.36 7.11 12.40
N LYS A 83 -16.61 5.88 11.98
CA LYS A 83 -16.25 5.41 10.63
C LYS A 83 -17.13 6.00 9.53
N SER A 84 -18.29 6.57 9.85
CA SER A 84 -19.15 7.23 8.87
C SER A 84 -18.52 8.51 8.29
N LEU A 85 -17.57 9.10 9.02
CA LEU A 85 -16.80 10.27 8.60
C LEU A 85 -15.71 9.93 7.58
N VAL A 86 -15.40 8.65 7.40
CA VAL A 86 -14.37 8.19 6.46
C VAL A 86 -15.02 7.96 5.10
N LYS A 87 -14.71 8.81 4.11
CA LYS A 87 -15.38 8.77 2.80
C LYS A 87 -14.66 7.91 1.76
N LYS A 88 -13.35 7.70 1.92
CA LYS A 88 -12.52 6.85 1.06
C LYS A 88 -11.64 5.93 1.89
N ARG A 89 -11.29 4.77 1.33
CA ARG A 89 -10.41 3.77 1.97
C ARG A 89 -9.39 3.27 0.98
N ARG A 90 -8.13 3.18 1.41
CA ARG A 90 -7.07 2.51 0.67
C ARG A 90 -7.33 1.01 0.65
N ILE A 91 -7.23 0.41 -0.53
CA ILE A 91 -7.45 -1.01 -0.79
C ILE A 91 -6.30 -1.59 -1.61
N GLY A 92 -6.16 -2.92 -1.55
CA GLY A 92 -5.38 -3.68 -2.53
C GLY A 92 -6.30 -4.28 -3.59
N LEU A 93 -5.79 -4.41 -4.81
CA LEU A 93 -6.50 -4.95 -5.97
C LEU A 93 -5.64 -6.00 -6.68
N THR A 94 -6.27 -7.07 -7.14
CA THR A 94 -5.76 -7.85 -8.29
C THR A 94 -6.50 -7.43 -9.54
N VAL A 95 -5.78 -7.24 -10.65
CA VAL A 95 -6.33 -6.76 -11.93
C VAL A 95 -6.00 -7.75 -13.04
N GLU A 96 -7.00 -8.15 -13.83
CA GLU A 96 -6.82 -9.02 -14.99
C GLU A 96 -6.22 -8.25 -16.19
N GLY A 97 -5.64 -8.99 -17.15
CA GLY A 97 -5.16 -8.41 -18.39
C GLY A 97 -3.96 -7.48 -18.22
N ALA A 98 -4.11 -6.22 -18.63
CA ALA A 98 -3.04 -5.23 -18.57
C ALA A 98 -2.91 -4.61 -17.16
N PRO A 99 -1.68 -4.33 -16.68
CA PRO A 99 -1.49 -3.73 -15.36
C PRO A 99 -2.10 -2.34 -15.28
N ALA A 100 -2.93 -2.12 -14.26
CA ALA A 100 -3.39 -0.79 -13.90
C ALA A 100 -2.20 0.06 -13.44
N ARG A 101 -2.15 1.31 -13.89
CA ARG A 101 -1.15 2.30 -13.49
C ARG A 101 -1.77 3.34 -12.59
N GLU A 102 -0.91 4.12 -11.94
CA GLU A 102 -1.33 5.29 -11.21
C GLU A 102 -2.29 6.15 -12.04
N ASN A 103 -3.29 6.66 -11.36
CA ASN A 103 -4.42 7.40 -11.90
C ASN A 103 -5.48 6.62 -12.68
N ALA A 104 -5.35 5.30 -12.87
CA ALA A 104 -6.41 4.50 -13.47
C ALA A 104 -7.71 4.57 -12.64
N GLU A 105 -8.83 4.78 -13.32
CA GLU A 105 -10.16 4.91 -12.70
C GLU A 105 -10.70 3.54 -12.26
N ILE A 106 -11.32 3.51 -11.09
CA ILE A 106 -11.94 2.31 -10.51
C ILE A 106 -13.45 2.47 -10.54
N TYR A 107 -14.13 1.49 -11.11
CA TYR A 107 -15.58 1.43 -11.27
C TYR A 107 -16.17 0.25 -10.52
N ASN A 108 -17.44 0.36 -10.11
CA ASN A 108 -18.21 -0.79 -9.61
C ASN A 108 -18.79 -1.61 -10.78
N GLU A 109 -19.57 -2.65 -10.48
CA GLU A 109 -20.19 -3.50 -11.51
C GLU A 109 -21.19 -2.74 -12.39
N GLU A 110 -21.85 -1.71 -11.86
CA GLU A 110 -22.81 -0.83 -12.54
C GLU A 110 -22.15 0.33 -13.32
N ASP A 111 -20.84 0.26 -13.56
CA ASP A 111 -20.07 1.30 -14.30
C ASP A 111 -20.09 2.70 -13.64
N GLN A 112 -20.32 2.76 -12.33
CA GLN A 112 -20.17 4.00 -11.56
C GLN A 112 -18.72 4.17 -11.10
N LEU A 113 -18.18 5.38 -11.25
CA LEU A 113 -16.84 5.72 -10.75
C LEU A 113 -16.84 5.71 -9.21
N VAL A 114 -16.03 4.83 -8.62
CA VAL A 114 -15.95 4.65 -7.16
C VAL A 114 -14.57 4.94 -6.59
N GLY A 115 -13.54 5.11 -7.42
CA GLY A 115 -12.19 5.29 -6.92
C GLY A 115 -11.13 5.50 -7.99
N LYS A 116 -9.87 5.48 -7.54
CA LYS A 116 -8.70 5.68 -8.38
C LYS A 116 -7.49 4.89 -7.86
N VAL A 117 -6.72 4.33 -8.79
CA VAL A 117 -5.46 3.63 -8.51
C VAL A 117 -4.37 4.64 -8.17
N THR A 118 -3.59 4.35 -7.13
CA THR A 118 -2.43 5.15 -6.69
C THR A 118 -1.10 4.50 -7.07
N SER A 119 -1.02 3.17 -6.99
CA SER A 119 0.16 2.40 -7.37
C SER A 119 -0.26 1.13 -8.11
N GLY A 120 0.46 0.71 -9.14
CA GLY A 120 0.12 -0.54 -9.81
C GLY A 120 1.16 -1.06 -10.80
N GLY A 121 1.24 -2.40 -10.88
CA GLY A 121 2.21 -3.10 -11.71
C GLY A 121 2.08 -4.62 -11.65
N PRO A 122 2.87 -5.33 -12.47
CA PRO A 122 2.97 -6.77 -12.38
C PRO A 122 3.67 -7.19 -11.07
N SER A 123 3.16 -8.23 -10.42
CA SER A 123 3.78 -8.92 -9.29
C SER A 123 4.56 -10.14 -9.82
N PRO A 124 5.90 -10.11 -9.80
CA PRO A 124 6.70 -11.28 -10.17
C PRO A 124 6.45 -12.49 -9.27
N THR A 125 6.17 -12.26 -7.98
CA THR A 125 5.96 -13.35 -7.01
C THR A 125 4.63 -14.08 -7.23
N LEU A 126 3.58 -13.35 -7.60
CA LEU A 126 2.22 -13.91 -7.73
C LEU A 126 1.83 -14.25 -9.17
N GLY A 127 2.59 -13.77 -10.17
CA GLY A 127 2.23 -13.93 -11.58
C GLY A 127 0.94 -13.20 -11.98
N LYS A 128 0.57 -12.14 -11.25
CA LYS A 128 -0.66 -11.35 -11.42
C LYS A 128 -0.34 -9.86 -11.47
N ASN A 129 -1.24 -9.03 -11.99
CA ASN A 129 -1.14 -7.58 -11.78
C ASN A 129 -1.80 -7.22 -10.46
N ILE A 130 -1.10 -6.41 -9.67
CA ILE A 130 -1.58 -5.89 -8.40
C ILE A 130 -1.58 -4.37 -8.41
N ALA A 131 -2.47 -3.78 -7.64
CA ALA A 131 -2.55 -2.34 -7.50
C ALA A 131 -3.02 -1.96 -6.09
N MET A 132 -2.66 -0.75 -5.67
CA MET A 132 -3.29 -0.06 -4.55
C MET A 132 -4.06 1.14 -5.09
N GLY A 133 -5.10 1.52 -4.37
CA GLY A 133 -5.91 2.69 -4.71
C GLY A 133 -6.88 3.03 -3.60
N TYR A 134 -7.61 4.11 -3.80
CA TYR A 134 -8.70 4.51 -2.90
C TYR A 134 -10.04 4.28 -3.57
N VAL A 135 -10.97 3.73 -2.81
CA VAL A 135 -12.38 3.61 -3.20
C VAL A 135 -13.26 4.28 -2.16
N ARG A 136 -14.45 4.72 -2.57
CA ARG A 136 -15.51 5.18 -1.66
C ARG A 136 -15.80 4.10 -0.61
N THR A 137 -16.04 4.51 0.62
CA THR A 137 -16.44 3.59 1.70
C THR A 137 -17.66 2.77 1.29
N GLY A 138 -17.62 1.46 1.56
CA GLY A 138 -18.61 0.50 1.08
C GLY A 138 -18.06 -0.45 0.01
N TYR A 139 -17.05 -0.02 -0.75
CA TYR A 139 -16.38 -0.84 -1.78
C TYR A 139 -15.05 -1.44 -1.32
N ASN A 140 -14.71 -1.31 -0.03
CA ASN A 140 -13.39 -1.64 0.50
C ASN A 140 -13.29 -3.03 1.16
N THR A 141 -14.30 -3.88 0.97
CA THR A 141 -14.35 -5.23 1.54
C THR A 141 -13.58 -6.19 0.64
N ALA A 142 -12.75 -7.06 1.21
CA ALA A 142 -12.05 -8.07 0.43
C ALA A 142 -13.04 -9.01 -0.26
N GLY A 143 -12.78 -9.34 -1.52
CA GLY A 143 -13.67 -10.11 -2.39
C GLY A 143 -14.65 -9.25 -3.21
N THR A 144 -14.76 -7.95 -2.94
CA THR A 144 -15.63 -7.06 -3.74
C THR A 144 -15.17 -7.02 -5.20
N PRO A 145 -16.04 -7.34 -6.17
CA PRO A 145 -15.74 -7.21 -7.59
C PRO A 145 -15.77 -5.73 -8.01
N LEU A 146 -14.79 -5.33 -8.81
CA LEU A 146 -14.65 -3.98 -9.37
C LEU A 146 -14.16 -4.05 -10.82
N LYS A 147 -14.15 -2.92 -11.50
CA LYS A 147 -13.55 -2.73 -12.81
C LYS A 147 -12.48 -1.65 -12.73
N VAL A 148 -11.39 -1.79 -13.48
CA VAL A 148 -10.36 -0.75 -13.61
C VAL A 148 -10.19 -0.40 -15.07
N LYS A 149 -10.27 0.89 -15.40
CA LYS A 149 -10.10 1.37 -16.77
C LYS A 149 -8.61 1.42 -17.11
N VAL A 150 -8.16 0.53 -18.00
CA VAL A 150 -6.77 0.43 -18.46
C VAL A 150 -6.73 0.55 -19.98
N ARG A 151 -6.07 1.59 -20.50
CA ARG A 151 -5.95 1.86 -21.95
C ARG A 151 -7.31 1.79 -22.66
N GLU A 152 -8.30 2.53 -22.16
CA GLU A 152 -9.69 2.55 -22.65
C GLU A 152 -10.49 1.24 -22.55
N ARG A 153 -9.96 0.20 -21.89
CA ARG A 153 -10.67 -1.06 -21.66
C ARG A 153 -10.97 -1.26 -20.18
N MET A 154 -12.18 -1.70 -19.86
CA MET A 154 -12.54 -2.12 -18.51
C MET A 154 -11.93 -3.50 -18.23
N GLN A 155 -10.99 -3.57 -17.30
CA GLN A 155 -10.43 -4.83 -16.80
C GLN A 155 -11.16 -5.23 -15.53
N LYS A 156 -11.43 -6.53 -15.37
CA LYS A 156 -11.94 -7.07 -14.11
C LYS A 156 -10.89 -6.89 -13.01
N ALA A 157 -11.34 -6.48 -11.84
CA ALA A 157 -10.51 -6.36 -10.66
C ALA A 157 -11.25 -6.89 -9.43
N THR A 158 -10.49 -7.26 -8.42
CA THR A 158 -11.06 -7.74 -7.16
C THR A 158 -10.30 -7.13 -6.00
N VAL A 159 -11.04 -6.64 -5.01
CA VAL A 159 -10.46 -6.15 -3.76
C VAL A 159 -9.83 -7.32 -3.00
N VAL A 160 -8.57 -7.18 -2.61
CA VAL A 160 -7.84 -8.20 -1.86
C VAL A 160 -7.24 -7.62 -0.58
N LYS A 161 -6.99 -8.48 0.40
CA LYS A 161 -6.28 -8.09 1.62
C LYS A 161 -4.83 -7.78 1.28
N MET A 162 -4.29 -6.75 1.93
CA MET A 162 -2.86 -6.46 1.94
C MET A 162 -2.24 -6.91 3.27
N PRO A 163 -0.99 -7.37 3.28
CA PRO A 163 -0.06 -7.48 2.14
C PRO A 163 -0.47 -8.57 1.13
N PHE A 164 -0.08 -8.42 -0.15
CA PHE A 164 -0.39 -9.39 -1.21
C PHE A 164 0.47 -10.65 -1.06
N VAL A 165 1.72 -10.47 -0.66
CA VAL A 165 2.66 -11.54 -0.33
C VAL A 165 2.91 -11.53 1.17
N LYS A 166 2.81 -12.70 1.82
CA LYS A 166 3.01 -12.82 3.26
C LYS A 166 4.43 -12.36 3.65
N PRO A 167 4.58 -11.38 4.55
CA PRO A 167 5.88 -10.89 4.96
C PRO A 167 6.60 -11.93 5.83
N LYS A 168 7.92 -11.99 5.68
CA LYS A 168 8.81 -12.87 6.45
C LYS A 168 9.57 -12.07 7.51
N TYR A 169 8.87 -11.22 8.26
CA TYR A 169 9.49 -10.45 9.34
C TYR A 169 9.99 -11.41 10.42
N TYR A 170 11.26 -11.27 10.82
CA TYR A 170 11.80 -11.94 11.99
C TYR A 170 11.09 -11.42 13.25
N ARG A 171 10.62 -12.33 14.11
CA ARG A 171 9.86 -11.99 15.34
C ARG A 171 10.58 -12.40 16.63
N GLY A 172 11.85 -12.79 16.55
CA GLY A 172 12.52 -13.52 17.63
C GLY A 172 12.20 -15.02 17.57
N ASP A 173 12.92 -15.81 18.35
CA ASP A 173 12.59 -17.22 18.57
C ASP A 173 11.29 -17.30 19.39
N GLU A 174 10.38 -18.22 19.03
CA GLU A 174 9.20 -18.56 19.84
C GLU A 174 9.64 -19.32 21.10
N THR A 175 10.31 -18.62 22.02
CA THR A 175 10.64 -19.11 23.37
C THR A 175 10.64 -17.95 24.34
N VAL A 176 9.46 -17.63 24.89
CA VAL A 176 9.14 -17.60 26.34
C VAL A 176 7.66 -17.91 26.49
#